data_AF-U9T366-F1
#
_entry.id   AF-U9T366-F1
#
_cell.length_a   1.000
_cell.length_b   1.000
_cell.length_c   1.000
_cell.angle_alpha   90.00
_cell.angle_beta   90.00
_cell.angle_gamma   90.00
#
_symmetry.space_group_name_H-M   'P 1'
#
loop_
_entity.id
_entity.type
_entity.pdbx_description
1 polymer ?
#
loop_
_entity_poly.entity_id
_entity_poly.type
_entity_poly.pdbx_seq_one_letter_code
_entity_poly.pdbx_strand_id
1 'polypeptide(L)'
;MAEWTDPQIRTLIDECRTRNDEFHNLRRNRKIFWNSIADKINQKNGTSFNGHQCKEKFSNLVQDYNAMCDFMSGRKSSRSRLGV
;
A
#
# COMPACT_ATOMS: atom_id res chain seq x y z
N MET A 1 -0.18 -3.78 -14.64
CA MET A 1 -0.41 -3.16 -13.31
C MET A 1 -1.20 -1.89 -13.53
N ALA A 2 -2.19 -1.58 -12.70
CA ALA A 2 -2.92 -0.33 -12.82
C ALA A 2 -1.98 0.85 -12.55
N GLU A 3 -2.12 1.95 -13.29
CA GLU A 3 -1.32 3.15 -13.10
C GLU A 3 -1.85 3.92 -11.88
N TRP A 4 -0.98 4.19 -10.91
CA TRP A 4 -1.32 4.91 -9.67
C TRP A 4 -0.72 6.31 -9.75
N THR A 5 -1.58 7.33 -9.65
CA THR A 5 -1.14 8.73 -9.61
C THR A 5 -0.74 9.15 -8.20
N ASP A 6 0.11 10.18 -8.08
CA ASP A 6 0.56 10.68 -6.76
C ASP A 6 -0.59 11.04 -5.82
N PRO A 7 -1.70 11.68 -6.25
CA PRO A 7 -2.85 11.93 -5.37
C PRO A 7 -3.51 10.65 -4.84
N GLN A 8 -3.57 9.58 -5.65
CA GLN A 8 -4.14 8.30 -5.26
C GLN A 8 -3.22 7.59 -4.25
N ILE A 9 -1.91 7.58 -4.51
CA ILE A 9 -0.90 7.03 -3.59
C ILE A 9 -0.92 7.79 -2.27
N ARG A 10 -1.02 9.12 -2.31
CA ARG A 10 -1.09 9.95 -1.11
C ARG A 10 -2.32 9.62 -0.27
N THR A 11 -3.49 9.52 -0.90
CA THR A 11 -4.73 9.13 -0.23
C THR A 11 -4.62 7.74 0.40
N LEU A 12 -4.04 6.77 -0.32
CA LEU A 12 -3.80 5.41 0.21
C LEU A 12 -2.96 5.44 1.49
N ILE A 13 -1.84 6.18 1.48
CA ILE A 13 -0.92 6.27 2.63
C ILE A 13 -1.61 6.97 3.81
N ASP A 14 -2.28 8.09 3.58
CA ASP A 14 -2.92 8.87 4.65
C ASP A 14 -4.06 8.07 5.33
N GLU A 15 -4.88 7.35 4.56
CA GLU A 15 -5.92 6.46 5.12
C GLU A 15 -5.33 5.30 5.92
N CYS A 16 -4.30 4.63 5.39
CA CYS A 16 -3.62 3.55 6.08
C CYS A 16 -2.95 4.03 7.38
N ARG A 17 -2.37 5.23 7.38
CA ARG A 17 -1.75 5.84 8.57
C ARG A 17 -2.78 6.21 9.64
N THR A 18 -3.86 6.87 9.23
CA THR A 18 -4.90 7.35 10.15
C THR A 18 -5.65 6.19 10.80
N ARG A 19 -5.85 5.10 10.06
CA ARG A 19 -6.58 3.91 10.52
C ARG A 19 -5.66 2.77 10.95
N ASN A 20 -4.37 3.05 11.17
CA ASN A 20 -3.40 2.02 11.55
C ASN A 20 -3.76 1.37 12.90
N ASP A 21 -4.27 2.14 13.87
CA ASP A 21 -4.74 1.63 15.16
C ASP A 21 -5.99 0.73 15.02
N GLU A 22 -6.90 1.05 14.09
CA GLU A 22 -8.03 0.18 13.75
C GLU A 22 -7.54 -1.11 13.06
N PHE A 23 -6.54 -1.00 12.18
CA PHE A 23 -5.97 -2.13 11.44
C PHE A 23 -5.31 -3.19 12.35
N HIS A 24 -4.65 -2.76 13.43
CA HIS A 24 -4.04 -3.67 14.41
C HIS A 24 -5.10 -4.44 15.24
N ASN A 25 -6.29 -3.87 15.42
CA ASN A 25 -7.40 -4.50 16.14
C ASN A 25 -8.28 -5.39 15.23
N LEU A 26 -8.26 -5.19 13.91
CA LEU A 26 -9.12 -5.91 12.96
C LEU A 26 -8.44 -7.18 12.39
N ARG A 27 -8.22 -8.22 13.21
CA ARG A 27 -7.64 -9.50 12.74
C ARG A 27 -8.51 -10.22 11.68
N ARG A 28 -9.84 -10.10 11.71
CA ARG A 28 -10.77 -10.78 10.77
C ARG A 28 -11.32 -9.89 9.65
N ASN A 29 -11.17 -8.57 9.73
CA ASN A 29 -11.85 -7.61 8.83
C ASN A 29 -10.93 -6.90 7.82
N ARG A 30 -9.71 -7.42 7.60
CA ARG A 30 -8.73 -6.81 6.67
C ARG A 30 -9.26 -6.63 5.25
N LYS A 31 -10.09 -7.55 4.74
CA LYS A 31 -10.71 -7.41 3.41
C LYS A 31 -11.65 -6.21 3.33
N ILE A 32 -12.49 -6.03 4.35
CA ILE A 32 -13.43 -4.90 4.45
C ILE A 32 -12.66 -3.59 4.57
N PHE A 33 -11.59 -3.58 5.37
CA PHE A 33 -10.70 -2.43 5.51
C PHE A 33 -10.15 -1.97 4.15
N TRP A 34 -9.56 -2.89 3.39
CA TRP A 34 -8.99 -2.54 2.08
C TRP A 34 -10.07 -2.13 1.06
N ASN A 35 -11.25 -2.74 1.10
CA ASN A 35 -12.36 -2.32 0.26
C ASN A 35 -12.82 -0.90 0.62
N SER A 36 -12.93 -0.56 1.90
CA SER A 36 -13.29 0.80 2.34
C SER A 36 -12.28 1.85 1.87
N ILE A 37 -10.99 1.52 1.86
CA ILE A 37 -9.95 2.40 1.30
C ILE A 37 -10.14 2.55 -0.21
N ALA A 38 -10.37 1.44 -0.91
CA ALA A 38 -10.61 1.47 -2.35
C ALA A 38 -11.82 2.35 -2.70
N ASP A 39 -12.94 2.20 -1.97
CA ASP A 39 -14.14 3.02 -2.15
C ASP A 39 -13.84 4.51 -1.98
N LYS A 40 -13.02 4.88 -0.98
CA LYS A 40 -12.67 6.27 -0.72
C LYS A 40 -11.77 6.89 -1.80
N ILE A 41 -10.82 6.12 -2.32
CA ILE A 41 -9.97 6.54 -3.45
C ILE A 41 -10.82 6.67 -4.72
N ASN A 42 -11.68 5.68 -4.99
CA ASN A 42 -12.56 5.69 -6.14
C ASN A 42 -13.53 6.88 -6.14
N GLN A 43 -14.12 7.22 -4.98
CA GLN A 43 -14.99 8.38 -4.85
C GLN A 43 -14.26 9.71 -5.10
N LYS A 44 -12.99 9.84 -4.70
CA LYS A 44 -12.22 11.08 -4.87
C LYS A 44 -11.62 11.25 -6.26
N ASN A 45 -11.26 10.14 -6.91
CA ASN A 45 -10.42 10.16 -8.11
C ASN A 45 -11.10 9.58 -9.36
N GLY A 46 -12.35 9.10 -9.26
CA GLY A 46 -13.06 8.48 -10.37
C GLY A 46 -12.44 7.15 -10.83
N THR A 47 -11.73 6.46 -9.94
CA THR A 47 -11.05 5.19 -10.24
C THR A 47 -11.94 3.98 -9.96
N SER A 48 -11.47 2.79 -10.34
CA SER A 48 -12.15 1.50 -10.14
C SER A 48 -11.28 0.48 -9.40
N PHE A 49 -10.47 0.95 -8.45
CA PHE A 49 -9.62 0.08 -7.65
C PHE A 49 -10.45 -0.84 -6.76
N ASN A 50 -9.95 -2.04 -6.50
CA ASN A 50 -10.47 -2.93 -5.48
C ASN A 50 -9.51 -3.03 -4.27
N GLY A 51 -10.00 -3.59 -3.16
CA GLY A 51 -9.19 -3.71 -1.95
C GLY A 51 -7.93 -4.54 -2.13
N HIS A 52 -7.92 -5.54 -3.02
CA HIS A 52 -6.71 -6.32 -3.30
C HIS A 52 -5.62 -5.46 -3.94
N GLN A 53 -5.98 -4.61 -4.91
CA GLN A 53 -5.05 -3.67 -5.54
C GLN A 53 -4.49 -2.65 -4.54
N CYS A 54 -5.33 -2.14 -3.63
CA CYS A 54 -4.89 -1.23 -2.57
C CYS A 54 -3.89 -1.91 -1.62
N LYS A 55 -4.19 -3.14 -1.20
CA LYS A 55 -3.30 -3.93 -0.34
C LYS A 55 -1.95 -4.19 -1.02
N GLU A 56 -1.97 -4.63 -2.27
CA GLU A 56 -0.76 -4.96 -3.03
C GLU A 56 0.11 -3.69 -3.22
N LYS A 57 -0.51 -2.58 -3.65
CA LYS A 57 0.19 -1.31 -3.82
C LYS A 57 0.83 -0.85 -2.51
N PHE A 58 0.09 -0.88 -1.40
CA PHE A 58 0.62 -0.49 -0.09
C PHE A 58 1.77 -1.41 0.36
N SER A 59 1.65 -2.71 0.15
CA SER A 59 2.70 -3.69 0.50
C SER A 59 3.99 -3.42 -0.29
N ASN A 60 3.87 -3.10 -1.59
CA ASN A 60 5.01 -2.74 -2.43
C ASN A 60 5.66 -1.43 -1.95
N LEU A 61 4.87 -0.39 -1.62
CA LEU A 61 5.38 0.86 -1.07
C LEU A 61 6.19 0.65 0.23
N VAL A 62 5.70 -0.20 1.13
CA VAL A 62 6.41 -0.55 2.38
C VAL A 62 7.70 -1.31 2.08
N GLN A 63 7.69 -2.24 1.12
CA GLN A 63 8.89 -2.97 0.70
C GLN A 63 9.93 -2.02 0.10
N ASP A 64 9.53 -1.13 -0.80
CA ASP A 64 10.43 -0.17 -1.45
C ASP A 64 11.05 0.79 -0.42
N TYR A 65 10.24 1.29 0.52
CA TYR A 65 10.72 2.11 1.63
C TYR A 65 11.74 1.36 2.50
N ASN A 66 11.44 0.13 2.90
CA ASN A 66 12.35 -0.68 3.70
C ASN A 66 13.65 -0.99 2.95
N ALA A 67 13.58 -1.32 1.65
CA ALA A 67 14.75 -1.55 0.81
C ALA A 67 15.64 -0.30 0.72
N MET A 68 15.03 0.88 0.60
CA MET A 68 15.74 2.16 0.63
C MET A 68 16.40 2.38 2.00
N CYS A 69 15.69 2.14 3.10
CA CYS A 69 16.25 2.24 4.46
C CYS A 69 17.42 1.28 4.69
N ASP A 70 17.32 0.04 4.22
CA ASP A 70 18.40 -0.96 4.33
C ASP A 70 19.63 -0.52 3.55
N PHE A 71 19.43 -0.04 2.32
CA PHE A 71 20.50 0.52 1.48
C PHE A 71 21.20 1.70 2.16
N MET A 72 20.42 2.67 2.68
CA MET A 72 20.96 3.82 3.42
C MET A 72 21.68 3.40 4.71
N SER A 73 21.25 2.32 5.36
CA SER A 73 21.87 1.78 6.57
C SER A 73 23.10 0.92 6.30
N GLY A 74 23.52 0.76 5.03
CA GLY A 74 24.66 -0.06 4.64
C GLY A 74 24.43 -1.58 4.78
N ARG A 75 23.20 -2.01 5.07
CA ARG A 75 22.82 -3.43 5.02
C ARG A 75 22.60 -3.81 3.57
N LYS A 76 23.52 -4.57 2.98
CA LYS A 76 23.36 -5.12 1.64
C LYS A 76 22.12 -6.03 1.61
N SER A 77 21.03 -5.57 1.00
CA SER A 77 19.83 -6.38 0.79
C SER A 77 20.12 -7.47 -0.26
N SER A 78 20.12 -8.73 0.15
CA SER A 78 20.48 -9.89 -0.68
C SER A 78 19.33 -10.43 -1.54
N ARG A 79 18.53 -9.59 -2.21
CA ARG A 79 17.49 -10.09 -3.13
C ARG A 79 17.42 -9.30 -4.44
N SER A 80 18.18 -9.77 -5.41
CA SER A 80 17.96 -9.53 -6.84
C SER A 80 16.77 -10.36 -7.33
N ARG A 81 15.67 -9.72 -7.74
CA ARG A 81 14.69 -10.35 -8.65
C ARG A 81 15.22 -10.21 -10.07
N LEU A 82 16.08 -11.14 -10.48
CA LEU A 82 16.24 -11.46 -11.90
C LEU A 82 15.15 -12.48 -12.22
N GLY A 83 14.08 -12.00 -12.87
CA GLY A 83 13.11 -12.87 -13.52
C GLY A 83 13.54 -13.06 -14.97
N VAL A 84 13.78 -14.32 -15.36
CA VAL A 84 13.79 -14.78 -16.75
C VAL A 84 12.41 -15.32 -17.10
#